data_AF-A0AAI8X5N5-F1
#
_entry.id   AF-A0AAI8X5N5-F1
#
_cell.length_a   1.000
_cell.length_b   1.000
_cell.length_c   1.000
_cell.angle_alpha   90.00
_cell.angle_beta   90.00
_cell.angle_gamma   90.00
#
_symmetry.space_group_name_H-M   'P 1'
#
loop_
_entity.id
_entity.type
_entity.pdbx_description
1 polymer ?
#
loop_
_entity_poly.entity_id
_entity_poly.type
_entity_poly.pdbx_seq_one_letter_code
_entity_poly.pdbx_strand_id
1 'polypeptide(L)'
;MTASKPSTVGRKIISGFPRAPNVLLLGSKQQEFTPPYSVRTEIAAAPISDLGAAEASTSKVPFVASAELAQAIDECRHQRHKQLLLPSWELRWASFAAPFRLFLAMKAGGREAVEHVLKFPPFTSRKRKPSLEKTALIAITFFALPEAPGENSLCSDYACVLEAAHDQGVTPEKIVDWLASTTLDACKKTIRAKRAAKSAKPSAAADADNPSAKTLPAAEPGAIAWNRPGRDGYILRAVATTTGEAAELALDLEGPESRLRLTVLDVEGEPLPALLHRLADEYEASSSDNGDVNHA
;
A
#
# COMPACT_ATOMS: atom_id res chain seq x y z
N MET A 1 24.77 16.05 63.31
CA MET A 1 25.94 15.35 62.76
C MET A 1 25.49 13.98 62.26
N THR A 2 25.14 13.88 60.98
CA THR A 2 24.87 12.60 60.31
C THR A 2 25.41 12.72 58.89
N ALA A 3 26.55 12.08 58.63
CA ALA A 3 27.21 12.05 57.34
C ALA A 3 26.60 10.96 56.47
N SER A 4 26.03 11.35 55.33
CA SER A 4 25.51 10.44 54.31
C SER A 4 26.62 10.10 53.31
N LYS A 5 26.92 8.82 53.13
CA LYS A 5 27.94 8.31 52.19
C LYS A 5 27.34 8.16 50.78
N PRO A 6 28.03 8.57 49.71
CA PRO A 6 27.60 8.26 48.35
C PRO A 6 27.96 6.81 47.98
N SER A 7 26.99 6.12 47.39
CA SER A 7 27.10 4.76 46.83
C SER A 7 27.66 4.83 45.40
N THR A 8 28.83 4.23 45.20
CA THR A 8 29.49 4.09 43.89
C THR A 8 29.00 2.81 43.22
N VAL A 9 28.17 2.94 42.19
CA VAL A 9 27.78 1.81 41.33
C VAL A 9 28.70 1.78 40.11
N GLY A 10 29.61 0.80 40.07
CA GLY A 10 30.49 0.55 38.94
C GLY A 10 29.74 -0.08 37.76
N ARG A 11 29.73 0.60 36.61
CA ARG A 11 29.30 0.03 35.33
C ARG A 11 30.44 -0.78 34.72
N LYS A 12 30.20 -2.08 34.53
CA LYS A 12 31.10 -3.02 33.86
C LYS A 12 30.84 -2.94 32.35
N ILE A 13 31.81 -2.43 31.59
CA ILE A 13 31.79 -2.44 30.13
C ILE A 13 32.21 -3.85 29.69
N ILE A 14 31.31 -4.58 29.02
CA ILE A 14 31.62 -5.86 28.37
C ILE A 14 31.69 -5.58 26.87
N SER A 15 32.91 -5.44 26.35
CA SER A 15 33.22 -5.40 24.92
C SER A 15 33.52 -6.82 24.43
N GLY A 16 32.78 -7.31 23.44
CA GLY A 16 33.10 -8.57 22.78
C GLY A 16 32.00 -9.07 21.83
N PHE A 17 31.99 -8.58 20.59
CA PHE A 17 31.30 -9.25 19.49
C PHE A 17 32.34 -9.98 18.63
N PRO A 18 32.28 -11.31 18.51
CA PRO A 18 33.16 -12.05 17.60
C PRO A 18 32.71 -11.84 16.15
N ARG A 19 33.69 -11.55 15.28
CA ARG A 19 33.57 -11.56 13.82
C ARG A 19 33.18 -12.96 13.35
N ALA A 20 32.09 -13.08 12.60
CA ALA A 20 31.78 -14.30 11.85
C ALA A 20 32.64 -14.38 10.56
N PRO A 21 33.13 -15.57 10.19
CA PRO A 21 33.96 -15.76 9.00
C PRO A 21 33.13 -15.79 7.70
N ASN A 22 33.70 -15.18 6.66
CA ASN A 22 33.25 -15.26 5.27
C ASN A 22 33.22 -16.71 4.81
N VAL A 23 32.02 -17.22 4.48
CA VAL A 23 31.85 -18.48 3.77
C VAL A 23 31.73 -18.18 2.28
N LEU A 24 32.80 -18.48 1.54
CA LEU A 24 32.84 -18.57 0.09
C LEU A 24 31.95 -19.73 -0.38
N LEU A 25 30.86 -19.41 -1.08
CA LEU A 25 30.06 -20.38 -1.84
C LEU A 25 30.50 -20.37 -3.30
N LEU A 26 31.46 -21.23 -3.64
CA LEU A 26 31.68 -21.72 -5.00
C LEU A 26 30.74 -22.91 -5.24
N GLY A 27 29.98 -22.91 -6.33
CA GLY A 27 29.22 -24.09 -6.74
C GLY A 27 28.10 -23.86 -7.75
N SER A 28 28.33 -23.11 -8.83
CA SER A 28 27.40 -23.05 -9.95
C SER A 28 27.52 -24.31 -10.83
N LYS A 29 26.67 -25.31 -10.58
CA LYS A 29 26.41 -26.38 -11.55
C LYS A 29 25.49 -25.83 -12.64
N GLN A 30 26.02 -25.68 -13.85
CA GLN A 30 25.22 -25.52 -15.06
C GLN A 30 24.39 -26.80 -15.25
N GLN A 31 23.08 -26.66 -15.17
CA GLN A 31 22.15 -27.73 -15.52
C GLN A 31 21.65 -27.43 -16.95
N GLU A 32 22.12 -28.24 -17.89
CA GLU A 32 21.69 -28.18 -19.29
C GLU A 32 20.18 -28.40 -19.37
N PHE A 33 19.50 -27.39 -19.90
CA PHE A 33 18.06 -27.42 -20.14
C PHE A 33 17.82 -27.98 -21.55
N THR A 34 17.61 -29.29 -21.65
CA THR A 34 17.07 -29.91 -22.87
C THR A 34 15.55 -29.81 -22.82
N PRO A 35 14.88 -29.07 -23.73
CA PRO A 35 13.43 -29.08 -23.82
C PRO A 35 12.97 -30.37 -24.53
N PRO A 36 12.15 -31.23 -23.91
CA PRO A 36 11.48 -32.29 -24.63
C PRO A 36 10.14 -31.75 -25.18
N TYR A 37 9.79 -32.18 -26.39
CA TYR A 37 8.49 -32.03 -27.05
C TYR A 37 8.23 -30.74 -27.84
N SER A 38 8.68 -30.76 -29.10
CA SER A 38 7.99 -30.08 -30.20
C SER A 38 6.95 -31.05 -30.78
N VAL A 39 5.73 -31.05 -30.24
CA VAL A 39 4.60 -31.74 -30.85
C VAL A 39 3.97 -30.77 -31.85
N ARG A 40 4.21 -31.03 -33.13
CA ARG A 40 3.62 -30.34 -34.26
C ARG A 40 2.15 -30.75 -34.34
N THR A 41 1.25 -29.98 -33.75
CA THR A 41 -0.19 -30.18 -33.93
C THR A 41 -0.60 -29.53 -35.25
N GLU A 42 -0.82 -30.35 -36.28
CA GLU A 42 -1.49 -29.93 -37.51
C GLU A 42 -2.97 -29.64 -37.17
N ILE A 43 -3.29 -28.36 -37.00
CA ILE A 43 -4.67 -27.91 -36.88
C ILE A 43 -5.22 -27.77 -38.31
N ALA A 44 -6.07 -28.71 -38.70
CA ALA A 44 -6.86 -28.61 -39.91
C ALA A 44 -7.71 -27.33 -39.86
N ALA A 45 -7.43 -26.40 -40.77
CA ALA A 45 -8.19 -25.18 -40.95
C ALA A 45 -9.58 -25.53 -41.51
N ALA A 46 -10.60 -25.49 -40.66
CA ALA A 46 -11.98 -25.46 -41.10
C ALA A 46 -12.32 -24.05 -41.63
N PRO A 47 -13.00 -23.94 -42.78
CA PRO A 47 -13.43 -22.64 -43.31
C PRO A 47 -14.49 -22.03 -42.39
N ILE A 48 -14.14 -20.91 -41.76
CA ILE A 48 -15.07 -20.11 -40.98
C ILE A 48 -16.07 -19.51 -41.96
N SER A 49 -17.32 -19.99 -41.89
CA SER A 49 -18.43 -19.37 -42.60
C SER A 49 -18.66 -17.99 -42.02
N ASP A 50 -18.46 -16.99 -42.87
CA ASP A 50 -18.65 -15.57 -42.65
C ASP A 50 -20.15 -15.28 -42.48
N LEU A 51 -20.68 -15.55 -41.28
CA LEU A 51 -22.00 -15.11 -40.88
C LEU A 51 -21.86 -13.66 -40.42
N GLY A 52 -22.18 -12.75 -41.35
CA GLY A 52 -22.26 -11.32 -41.13
C GLY A 52 -23.04 -10.98 -39.87
N ALA A 53 -22.32 -10.75 -38.78
CA ALA A 53 -22.82 -10.07 -37.61
C ALA A 53 -22.99 -8.61 -38.03
N ALA A 54 -24.23 -8.24 -38.37
CA ALA A 54 -24.66 -6.86 -38.37
C ALA A 54 -24.46 -6.32 -36.95
N GLU A 55 -23.27 -5.76 -36.69
CA GLU A 55 -22.99 -4.98 -35.49
C GLU A 55 -23.92 -3.78 -35.52
N ALA A 56 -25.09 -3.95 -34.89
CA ALA A 56 -25.98 -2.87 -34.55
C ALA A 56 -25.15 -1.87 -33.75
N SER A 57 -24.75 -0.79 -34.42
CA SER A 57 -24.15 0.38 -33.81
C SER A 57 -25.16 0.98 -32.84
N THR A 58 -25.23 0.40 -31.64
CA THR A 58 -25.94 0.98 -30.51
C THR A 58 -25.20 2.26 -30.17
N SER A 59 -25.75 3.37 -30.67
CA SER A 59 -25.41 4.72 -30.26
C SER A 59 -25.32 4.75 -28.73
N LYS A 60 -24.08 4.80 -28.24
CA LYS A 60 -23.79 4.68 -26.80
C LYS A 60 -24.10 6.03 -26.17
N VAL A 61 -25.33 6.19 -25.68
CA VAL A 61 -25.76 7.39 -24.97
C VAL A 61 -24.72 7.70 -23.88
N PRO A 62 -24.20 8.93 -23.79
CA PRO A 62 -23.20 9.28 -22.80
C PRO A 62 -23.78 9.08 -21.40
N PHE A 63 -23.10 8.26 -20.59
CA PHE A 63 -23.46 8.08 -19.19
C PHE A 63 -23.35 9.41 -18.44
N VAL A 64 -24.47 9.85 -17.87
CA VAL A 64 -24.53 11.03 -16.99
C VAL A 64 -24.40 10.53 -15.56
N ALA A 65 -23.31 10.91 -14.89
CA ALA A 65 -23.10 10.55 -13.49
C ALA A 65 -24.21 11.13 -12.61
N SER A 66 -24.67 10.35 -11.62
CA SER A 66 -25.61 10.85 -10.62
C SER A 66 -24.97 11.97 -9.79
N ALA A 67 -25.79 12.90 -9.29
CA ALA A 67 -25.32 14.00 -8.45
C ALA A 67 -24.57 13.48 -7.21
N GLU A 68 -25.04 12.39 -6.60
CA GLU A 68 -24.41 11.74 -5.46
C GLU A 68 -23.01 11.20 -5.80
N LEU A 69 -22.85 10.55 -6.96
CA LEU A 69 -21.56 10.05 -7.41
C LEU A 69 -20.58 11.19 -7.67
N ALA A 70 -21.04 12.25 -8.34
CA ALA A 70 -20.23 13.44 -8.60
C ALA A 70 -19.76 14.11 -7.29
N GLN A 71 -20.67 14.27 -6.32
CA GLN A 71 -20.35 14.82 -5.01
C GLN A 71 -19.33 13.97 -4.24
N ALA A 72 -19.50 12.63 -4.25
CA ALA A 72 -18.58 11.75 -3.55
C ALA A 72 -17.18 11.73 -4.19
N ILE A 73 -17.09 11.82 -5.53
CA ILE A 73 -15.83 11.98 -6.25
C ILE A 73 -15.14 13.28 -5.83
N ASP A 74 -15.90 14.37 -5.76
CA ASP A 74 -15.37 15.68 -5.41
C ASP A 74 -14.91 15.74 -3.94
N GLU A 75 -15.67 15.15 -3.02
CA GLU A 75 -15.30 15.03 -1.62
C GLU A 75 -13.97 14.27 -1.44
N CYS A 76 -13.80 13.14 -2.15
CA CYS A 76 -12.54 12.39 -2.14
C CYS A 76 -11.35 13.21 -2.64
N ARG A 77 -11.56 14.07 -3.65
CA ARG A 77 -10.49 14.94 -4.19
C ARG A 77 -10.07 16.00 -3.17
N HIS A 78 -11.03 16.67 -2.56
CA HIS A 78 -10.76 17.74 -1.60
C HIS A 78 -10.13 17.23 -0.31
N GLN A 79 -10.53 16.06 0.17
CA GLN A 79 -10.04 15.48 1.43
C GLN A 79 -8.76 14.64 1.27
N ARG A 80 -8.16 14.61 0.07
CA ARG A 80 -6.99 13.76 -0.22
C ARG A 80 -5.80 14.02 0.71
N HIS A 81 -5.64 15.24 1.21
CA HIS A 81 -4.59 15.61 2.17
C HIS A 81 -4.69 14.86 3.51
N LYS A 82 -5.86 14.32 3.87
CA LYS A 82 -6.12 13.57 5.12
C LYS A 82 -5.71 12.09 5.00
N GLN A 83 -4.62 11.80 4.31
CA GLN A 83 -4.28 10.48 3.74
C GLN A 83 -4.60 9.26 4.65
N LEU A 84 -5.12 8.18 4.05
CA LEU A 84 -5.33 6.88 4.70
C LEU A 84 -4.03 6.19 5.16
N LEU A 85 -2.87 6.72 4.78
CA LEU A 85 -1.56 6.10 4.97
C LEU A 85 -0.81 6.62 6.21
N LEU A 86 -1.48 7.38 7.09
CA LEU A 86 -0.95 7.82 8.38
C LEU A 86 -0.44 6.64 9.23
N PRO A 87 0.51 6.78 10.15
CA PRO A 87 1.15 5.62 10.81
C PRO A 87 0.20 4.82 11.72
N SER A 88 -0.67 5.49 12.48
CA SER A 88 -1.57 4.85 13.44
C SER A 88 -2.97 4.61 12.86
N TRP A 89 -3.61 3.51 13.26
CA TRP A 89 -5.00 3.21 12.89
C TRP A 89 -5.99 4.33 13.27
N GLU A 90 -5.84 4.89 14.47
CA GLU A 90 -6.76 5.88 15.05
C GLU A 90 -6.80 7.19 14.24
N LEU A 91 -5.62 7.70 13.87
CA LEU A 91 -5.50 8.89 13.03
C LEU A 91 -6.10 8.69 11.63
N ARG A 92 -6.27 7.44 11.17
CA ARG A 92 -6.87 7.16 9.85
C ARG A 92 -8.39 7.22 9.88
N TRP A 93 -9.08 7.14 11.02
CA TRP A 93 -10.53 6.93 11.05
C TRP A 93 -11.31 7.98 10.27
N ALA A 94 -10.98 9.27 10.47
CA ALA A 94 -11.64 10.37 9.78
C ALA A 94 -11.49 10.30 8.25
N SER A 95 -10.41 9.70 7.75
CA SER A 95 -10.12 9.60 6.32
C SER A 95 -10.95 8.54 5.58
N PHE A 96 -11.66 7.67 6.30
CA PHE A 96 -12.50 6.64 5.69
C PHE A 96 -13.86 7.18 5.21
N ALA A 97 -14.32 8.33 5.72
CA ALA A 97 -15.65 8.86 5.41
C ALA A 97 -15.84 9.12 3.91
N ALA A 98 -14.94 9.89 3.29
CA ALA A 98 -14.99 10.22 1.87
C ALA A 98 -14.96 8.98 0.95
N PRO A 99 -13.98 8.06 1.04
CA PRO A 99 -13.95 6.87 0.19
C PRO A 99 -15.12 5.91 0.48
N PHE A 100 -15.69 5.91 1.69
CA PHE A 100 -16.88 5.11 1.96
C PHE A 100 -18.12 5.65 1.25
N ARG A 101 -18.34 6.97 1.23
CA ARG A 101 -19.41 7.60 0.43
C ARG A 101 -19.27 7.28 -1.05
N LEU A 102 -18.06 7.39 -1.59
CA LEU A 102 -17.78 7.04 -2.98
C LEU A 102 -18.08 5.56 -3.27
N PHE A 103 -17.72 4.66 -2.34
CA PHE A 103 -18.05 3.25 -2.45
C PHE A 103 -19.56 2.99 -2.49
N LEU A 104 -20.34 3.62 -1.62
CA LEU A 104 -21.80 3.50 -1.60
C LEU A 104 -22.44 4.06 -2.88
N ALA A 105 -22.00 5.23 -3.34
CA ALA A 105 -22.48 5.84 -4.58
C ALA A 105 -22.19 4.96 -5.81
N MET A 106 -21.00 4.34 -5.88
CA MET A 106 -20.68 3.38 -6.94
C MET A 106 -21.52 2.10 -6.84
N LYS A 107 -21.84 1.62 -5.63
CA LYS A 107 -22.73 0.47 -5.44
C LYS A 107 -24.15 0.77 -5.92
N ALA A 108 -24.67 1.96 -5.60
CA ALA A 108 -26.00 2.40 -6.02
C ALA A 108 -26.09 2.62 -7.55
N GLY A 109 -25.09 3.25 -8.15
CA GLY A 109 -25.02 3.47 -9.60
C GLY A 109 -24.56 2.26 -10.43
N GLY A 110 -24.25 1.13 -9.78
CA GLY A 110 -23.89 -0.12 -10.44
C GLY A 110 -22.63 -0.03 -11.31
N ARG A 111 -22.61 -0.80 -12.40
CA ARG A 111 -21.42 -0.99 -13.25
C ARG A 111 -20.97 0.31 -13.92
N GLU A 112 -21.91 1.11 -14.41
CA GLU A 112 -21.60 2.33 -15.17
C GLU A 112 -20.94 3.40 -14.30
N ALA A 113 -21.37 3.52 -13.04
CA ALA A 113 -20.73 4.40 -12.06
C ALA A 113 -19.27 3.99 -11.79
N VAL A 114 -19.00 2.69 -11.63
CA VAL A 114 -17.63 2.18 -11.44
C VAL A 114 -16.77 2.44 -12.67
N GLU A 115 -17.30 2.18 -13.87
CA GLU A 115 -16.61 2.46 -15.13
C GLU A 115 -16.31 3.96 -15.29
N HIS A 116 -17.21 4.84 -14.84
CA HIS A 116 -16.98 6.28 -14.82
C HIS A 116 -15.81 6.65 -13.91
N VAL A 117 -15.74 6.11 -12.69
CA VAL A 117 -14.63 6.35 -11.75
C VAL A 117 -13.29 5.81 -12.28
N LEU A 118 -13.30 4.70 -13.04
CA LEU A 118 -12.08 4.15 -13.64
C LEU A 118 -11.52 4.96 -14.83
N LYS A 119 -12.24 5.97 -15.32
CA LYS A 119 -11.75 6.89 -16.38
C LYS A 119 -10.84 7.99 -15.83
N PHE A 120 -10.80 8.19 -14.51
CA PHE A 120 -9.97 9.23 -13.92
C PHE A 120 -8.47 8.89 -13.95
N PRO A 121 -7.58 9.91 -13.93
CA PRO A 121 -6.11 9.75 -14.02
C PRO A 121 -5.47 8.67 -13.12
N PRO A 122 -5.95 8.43 -11.88
CA PRO A 122 -5.41 7.38 -11.00
C PRO A 122 -5.38 5.96 -11.57
N PHE A 123 -6.26 5.67 -12.52
CA PHE A 123 -6.50 4.34 -13.05
C PHE A 123 -6.09 4.21 -14.51
N THR A 124 -6.03 5.31 -15.25
CA THR A 124 -5.64 5.29 -16.67
C THR A 124 -4.16 5.01 -16.86
N SER A 125 -3.30 5.43 -15.92
CA SER A 125 -1.85 5.21 -15.95
C SER A 125 -1.43 3.79 -15.55
N ARG A 126 -2.33 2.97 -15.00
CA ARG A 126 -1.99 1.64 -14.48
C ARG A 126 -1.92 0.60 -15.60
N LYS A 127 -0.85 -0.20 -15.59
CA LYS A 127 -0.70 -1.37 -16.49
C LYS A 127 -1.87 -2.34 -16.41
N ARG A 128 -2.44 -2.53 -15.21
CA ARG A 128 -3.61 -3.39 -14.97
C ARG A 128 -4.67 -2.63 -14.22
N LYS A 129 -5.86 -2.51 -14.83
CA LYS A 129 -7.03 -1.91 -14.17
C LYS A 129 -7.60 -2.86 -13.11
N PRO A 130 -8.10 -2.35 -11.97
CA PRO A 130 -8.87 -3.15 -11.03
C PRO A 130 -10.09 -3.78 -11.70
N SER A 131 -10.52 -4.95 -11.21
CA SER A 131 -11.81 -5.53 -11.63
C SER A 131 -12.96 -4.63 -11.18
N LEU A 132 -14.00 -4.51 -12.01
CA LEU A 132 -15.22 -3.75 -11.72
C LEU A 132 -15.93 -4.22 -10.45
N GLU A 133 -15.79 -5.51 -10.11
CA GLU A 133 -16.37 -6.10 -8.90
C GLU A 133 -15.70 -5.61 -7.61
N LYS A 134 -14.46 -5.11 -7.71
CA LYS A 134 -13.66 -4.64 -6.57
C LYS A 134 -13.95 -3.17 -6.27
N THR A 135 -15.22 -2.81 -6.16
CA THR A 135 -15.71 -1.44 -5.97
C THR A 135 -15.09 -0.75 -4.74
N ALA A 136 -14.95 -1.46 -3.62
CA ALA A 136 -14.32 -0.92 -2.40
C ALA A 136 -12.83 -0.59 -2.61
N LEU A 137 -12.10 -1.46 -3.32
CA LEU A 137 -10.69 -1.21 -3.66
C LEU A 137 -10.56 -0.02 -4.59
N ILE A 138 -11.46 0.13 -5.57
CA ILE A 138 -11.48 1.29 -6.46
C ILE A 138 -11.68 2.57 -5.65
N ALA A 139 -12.63 2.60 -4.71
CA ALA A 139 -12.88 3.78 -3.88
C ALA A 139 -11.65 4.18 -3.04
N ILE A 140 -11.06 3.21 -2.33
CA ILE A 140 -9.84 3.44 -1.53
C ILE A 140 -8.68 3.89 -2.41
N THR A 141 -8.48 3.25 -3.56
CA THR A 141 -7.37 3.58 -4.47
C THR A 141 -7.54 4.98 -5.04
N PHE A 142 -8.77 5.37 -5.38
CA PHE A 142 -9.09 6.71 -5.89
C PHE A 142 -8.78 7.80 -4.86
N PHE A 143 -9.05 7.53 -3.59
CA PHE A 143 -8.78 8.47 -2.49
C PHE A 143 -7.29 8.50 -2.10
N ALA A 144 -6.69 7.33 -1.85
CA ALA A 144 -5.34 7.21 -1.30
C ALA A 144 -4.24 7.51 -2.33
N LEU A 145 -4.50 7.21 -3.62
CA LEU A 145 -3.56 7.40 -4.72
C LEU A 145 -2.16 6.87 -4.41
N PRO A 146 -2.04 5.55 -4.20
CA PRO A 146 -0.79 4.95 -3.80
C PRO A 146 0.26 5.14 -4.89
N GLU A 147 1.40 5.70 -4.51
CA GLU A 147 2.56 5.95 -5.37
C GLU A 147 3.62 4.88 -5.14
N ALA A 148 3.77 4.43 -3.89
CA ALA A 148 4.71 3.38 -3.55
C ALA A 148 4.10 1.98 -3.77
N PRO A 149 4.90 0.99 -4.22
CA PRO A 149 4.41 -0.36 -4.47
C PRO A 149 3.82 -1.03 -3.21
N GLY A 150 4.33 -0.70 -2.01
CA GLY A 150 3.82 -1.22 -0.74
C GLY A 150 2.42 -0.74 -0.36
N GLU A 151 2.02 0.45 -0.82
CA GLU A 151 0.74 1.08 -0.45
C GLU A 151 -0.46 0.41 -1.13
N ASN A 152 -0.25 -0.24 -2.27
CA ASN A 152 -1.30 -1.01 -2.94
C ASN A 152 -1.80 -2.18 -2.08
N SER A 153 -0.91 -2.77 -1.26
CA SER A 153 -1.29 -3.81 -0.29
C SER A 153 -2.20 -3.23 0.79
N LEU A 154 -1.84 -2.06 1.35
CA LEU A 154 -2.64 -1.35 2.34
C LEU A 154 -4.01 -0.97 1.78
N CYS A 155 -4.09 -0.52 0.52
CA CYS A 155 -5.36 -0.23 -0.13
C CYS A 155 -6.29 -1.46 -0.18
N SER A 156 -5.72 -2.65 -0.37
CA SER A 156 -6.49 -3.91 -0.37
C SER A 156 -6.98 -4.29 1.02
N ASP A 157 -6.18 -4.03 2.05
CA ASP A 157 -6.58 -4.23 3.44
C ASP A 157 -7.68 -3.25 3.85
N TYR A 158 -7.57 -1.97 3.49
CA TYR A 158 -8.60 -0.96 3.77
C TYR A 158 -9.89 -1.16 2.97
N ALA A 159 -9.81 -1.75 1.77
CA ALA A 159 -11.01 -2.16 1.04
C ALA A 159 -11.86 -3.15 1.85
N CYS A 160 -11.23 -4.03 2.65
CA CYS A 160 -11.95 -4.95 3.52
C CYS A 160 -12.74 -4.21 4.62
N VAL A 161 -12.26 -3.04 5.04
CA VAL A 161 -12.95 -2.19 6.04
C VAL A 161 -14.24 -1.62 5.46
N LEU A 162 -14.20 -1.07 4.24
CA LEU A 162 -15.41 -0.55 3.58
C LEU A 162 -16.44 -1.65 3.30
N GLU A 163 -15.98 -2.83 2.85
CA GLU A 163 -16.85 -3.99 2.63
C GLU A 163 -17.51 -4.43 3.95
N ALA A 164 -16.75 -4.52 5.04
CA ALA A 164 -17.27 -4.93 6.35
C ALA A 164 -18.25 -3.92 6.93
N ALA A 165 -17.97 -2.61 6.81
CA ALA A 165 -18.86 -1.55 7.27
C ALA A 165 -20.21 -1.58 6.52
N HIS A 166 -20.17 -1.74 5.20
CA HIS A 166 -21.37 -1.85 4.39
C HIS A 166 -22.18 -3.12 4.68
N ASP A 167 -21.51 -4.26 4.86
CA ASP A 167 -22.18 -5.51 5.23
C ASP A 167 -22.90 -5.41 6.60
N GLN A 168 -22.42 -4.53 7.49
CA GLN A 168 -23.04 -4.23 8.79
C GLN A 168 -24.06 -3.08 8.73
N GLY A 169 -24.30 -2.48 7.55
CA GLY A 169 -25.24 -1.38 7.39
C GLY A 169 -24.78 -0.06 8.03
N VAL A 170 -23.47 0.14 8.19
CA VAL A 170 -22.91 1.38 8.73
C VAL A 170 -23.16 2.53 7.75
N THR A 171 -23.66 3.66 8.24
CA THR A 171 -23.83 4.88 7.44
C THR A 171 -22.53 5.69 7.40
N PRO A 172 -22.31 6.54 6.37
CA PRO A 172 -21.09 7.34 6.28
C PRO A 172 -20.81 8.23 7.48
N GLU A 173 -21.85 8.75 8.12
CA GLU A 173 -21.76 9.63 9.28
C GLU A 173 -21.28 8.88 10.54
N LYS A 174 -21.54 7.57 10.59
CA LYS A 174 -21.23 6.70 11.75
C LYS A 174 -19.95 5.90 11.55
N ILE A 175 -19.26 6.03 10.41
CA ILE A 175 -18.10 5.19 10.12
C ILE A 175 -16.95 5.42 11.11
N VAL A 176 -16.75 6.66 11.57
CA VAL A 176 -15.68 6.99 12.51
C VAL A 176 -15.92 6.31 13.87
N ASP A 177 -17.13 6.44 14.41
CA ASP A 177 -17.52 5.80 15.67
C ASP A 177 -17.44 4.26 15.56
N TRP A 178 -17.87 3.72 14.42
CA TRP A 178 -17.76 2.30 14.16
C TRP A 178 -16.30 1.83 14.10
N LEU A 179 -15.42 2.61 13.45
CA LEU A 179 -13.98 2.32 13.38
C LEU A 179 -13.30 2.35 14.74
N ALA A 180 -13.78 3.19 15.66
CA ALA A 180 -13.29 3.21 17.04
C ALA A 180 -13.65 1.93 17.82
N SER A 181 -14.72 1.23 17.42
CA SER A 181 -15.16 -0.02 18.07
C SER A 181 -14.62 -1.30 17.43
N THR A 182 -13.87 -1.19 16.33
CA THR A 182 -13.40 -2.35 15.55
C THR A 182 -11.92 -2.24 15.19
N THR A 183 -11.34 -3.34 14.73
CA THR A 183 -9.95 -3.40 14.29
C THR A 183 -9.86 -3.82 12.83
N LEU A 184 -8.77 -3.44 12.17
CA LEU A 184 -8.50 -3.84 10.79
C LEU A 184 -8.49 -5.37 10.63
N ASP A 185 -7.92 -6.10 11.59
CA ASP A 185 -7.85 -7.56 11.56
C ASP A 185 -9.22 -8.22 11.71
N ALA A 186 -10.10 -7.65 12.55
CA ALA A 186 -11.49 -8.12 12.67
C ALA A 186 -12.24 -7.97 11.33
N CYS A 187 -12.12 -6.80 10.68
CA CYS A 187 -12.69 -6.57 9.36
C CYS A 187 -12.17 -7.56 8.31
N LYS A 188 -10.85 -7.77 8.27
CA LYS A 188 -10.21 -8.74 7.35
C LYS A 188 -10.72 -10.17 7.60
N LYS A 189 -10.86 -10.59 8.86
CA LYS A 189 -11.37 -11.91 9.23
C LYS A 189 -12.80 -12.11 8.73
N THR A 190 -13.68 -11.13 8.94
CA THR A 190 -15.08 -11.16 8.48
C THR A 190 -15.17 -11.31 6.96
N ILE A 191 -14.40 -10.51 6.21
CA ILE A 191 -14.40 -10.58 4.74
C ILE A 191 -13.79 -11.88 4.22
N ARG A 192 -12.73 -12.39 4.85
CA ARG A 192 -12.16 -13.71 4.50
C ARG A 192 -13.16 -14.84 4.74
N ALA A 193 -13.86 -14.83 5.87
CA ALA A 193 -14.90 -15.83 6.17
C ALA A 193 -16.04 -15.79 5.14
N LYS A 194 -16.50 -14.58 4.76
CA LYS A 194 -17.50 -14.40 3.71
C LYS A 194 -17.05 -14.96 2.36
N ARG A 195 -15.80 -14.69 1.97
CA ARG A 195 -15.22 -15.21 0.72
C ARG A 195 -15.12 -16.73 0.74
N ALA A 196 -14.67 -17.30 1.86
CA ALA A 196 -14.59 -18.75 2.05
C ALA A 196 -15.98 -19.42 1.98
N ALA A 197 -17.00 -18.81 2.57
CA ALA A 197 -18.38 -19.30 2.48
C ALA A 197 -18.93 -19.26 1.05
N LYS A 198 -18.57 -18.23 0.26
CA LYS A 198 -18.96 -18.13 -1.16
C LYS A 198 -18.28 -19.19 -2.02
N SER A 199 -17.01 -19.52 -1.75
CA SER A 199 -16.28 -20.57 -2.48
C SER A 199 -16.68 -21.99 -2.06
N ALA A 200 -17.10 -22.17 -0.80
CA ALA A 200 -17.52 -23.46 -0.27
C ALA A 200 -18.92 -23.88 -0.76
N LYS A 201 -19.68 -22.99 -1.42
CA LYS A 201 -20.95 -23.36 -2.04
C LYS A 201 -20.63 -24.36 -3.16
N PRO A 202 -20.98 -25.65 -3.01
CA PRO A 202 -20.55 -26.67 -3.93
C PRO A 202 -21.07 -26.32 -5.32
N SER A 203 -20.14 -26.11 -6.25
CA SER A 203 -20.42 -26.20 -7.67
C SER A 203 -21.00 -27.59 -7.88
N ALA A 204 -22.33 -27.71 -7.98
CA ALA A 204 -23.02 -28.97 -8.19
C ALA A 204 -22.79 -29.57 -9.60
N ALA A 205 -21.71 -29.18 -10.26
CA ALA A 205 -21.29 -29.70 -11.55
C ALA A 205 -19.76 -29.75 -11.64
N ALA A 206 -19.29 -30.90 -12.13
CA ALA A 206 -17.95 -31.22 -12.66
C ALA A 206 -16.85 -31.61 -11.65
N ASP A 207 -16.78 -32.92 -11.49
CA ASP A 207 -15.61 -33.79 -11.68
C ASP A 207 -14.38 -33.74 -10.78
N ALA A 208 -14.10 -34.96 -10.31
CA ALA A 208 -13.01 -35.49 -9.52
C ALA A 208 -11.58 -35.14 -10.02
N ASP A 209 -10.65 -35.30 -9.07
CA ASP A 209 -9.21 -35.50 -9.22
C ASP A 209 -8.34 -34.31 -9.63
N ASN A 210 -7.95 -33.50 -8.63
CA ASN A 210 -6.58 -32.96 -8.60
C ASN A 210 -6.10 -32.59 -7.18
N PRO A 211 -5.23 -33.40 -6.52
CA PRO A 211 -4.62 -33.03 -5.26
C PRO A 211 -3.18 -32.53 -5.47
N SER A 212 -2.95 -31.22 -5.30
CA SER A 212 -1.61 -30.70 -4.99
C SER A 212 -1.70 -29.36 -4.24
N ALA A 213 -1.62 -29.44 -2.91
CA ALA A 213 -1.43 -28.29 -2.04
C ALA A 213 0.00 -28.31 -1.48
N LYS A 214 0.80 -27.31 -1.87
CA LYS A 214 2.18 -27.12 -1.42
C LYS A 214 2.18 -26.11 -0.27
N THR A 215 2.52 -26.58 0.92
CA THR A 215 2.63 -25.78 2.15
C THR A 215 3.87 -24.89 2.11
N LEU A 216 3.72 -23.59 2.38
CA LEU A 216 4.84 -22.64 2.57
C LEU A 216 5.12 -22.46 4.07
N PRO A 217 6.40 -22.36 4.49
CA PRO A 217 6.76 -22.19 5.89
C PRO A 217 6.65 -20.73 6.36
N ALA A 218 6.39 -20.58 7.67
CA ALA A 218 6.26 -19.32 8.38
C ALA A 218 7.61 -18.62 8.61
N ALA A 219 7.62 -17.29 8.51
CA ALA A 219 8.78 -16.45 8.82
C ALA A 219 8.65 -15.83 10.22
N GLU A 220 9.74 -15.84 10.98
CA GLU A 220 9.86 -15.28 12.33
C GLU A 220 10.15 -13.76 12.34
N PRO A 221 9.83 -13.03 13.44
CA PRO A 221 9.95 -11.58 13.54
C PRO A 221 11.34 -11.12 14.04
N GLY A 222 11.95 -10.16 13.34
CA GLY A 222 13.15 -9.45 13.78
C GLY A 222 13.14 -7.99 13.31
N ALA A 223 13.80 -7.12 14.08
CA ALA A 223 13.81 -5.65 14.01
C ALA A 223 13.74 -5.04 12.59
N ILE A 224 12.86 -4.05 12.42
CA ILE A 224 12.60 -3.40 11.13
C ILE A 224 13.70 -2.35 10.86
N ALA A 225 14.81 -2.78 10.29
CA ALA A 225 15.75 -1.87 9.61
C ALA A 225 15.20 -1.56 8.21
N TRP A 226 14.71 -0.34 7.99
CA TRP A 226 14.33 0.12 6.66
C TRP A 226 15.59 0.52 5.89
N ASN A 227 16.16 -0.42 5.13
CA ASN A 227 17.22 -0.13 4.17
C ASN A 227 16.60 -0.03 2.78
N ARG A 228 16.40 1.19 2.29
CA ARG A 228 16.04 1.41 0.89
C ARG A 228 17.27 1.96 0.16
N PRO A 229 17.81 1.27 -0.85
CA PRO A 229 18.81 1.88 -1.71
C PRO A 229 18.14 3.05 -2.46
N GLY A 230 18.66 4.26 -2.28
CA GLY A 230 18.28 5.41 -3.08
C GLY A 230 18.74 5.23 -4.53
N ARG A 231 18.19 6.04 -5.45
CA ARG A 231 18.86 6.26 -6.73
C ARG A 231 20.22 6.91 -6.43
N ASP A 232 21.24 6.51 -7.21
CA ASP A 232 22.59 7.09 -7.18
C ASP A 232 23.49 6.73 -5.98
N GLY A 233 23.23 5.59 -5.33
CA GLY A 233 24.15 5.02 -4.33
C GLY A 233 24.04 5.64 -2.93
N TYR A 234 23.06 6.53 -2.72
CA TYR A 234 22.74 7.07 -1.41
C TYR A 234 21.89 6.08 -0.61
N ILE A 235 22.22 5.89 0.67
CA ILE A 235 21.46 5.07 1.62
C ILE A 235 20.93 6.01 2.69
N LEU A 236 19.60 6.11 2.79
CA LEU A 236 18.95 6.78 3.90
C LEU A 236 18.68 5.76 5.01
N ARG A 237 19.19 6.04 6.21
CA ARG A 237 18.93 5.28 7.43
C ARG A 237 18.26 6.18 8.45
N ALA A 238 17.09 5.77 8.92
CA ALA A 238 16.45 6.37 10.08
C ALA A 238 16.82 5.55 11.32
N VAL A 239 17.45 6.18 12.31
CA VAL A 239 17.80 5.57 13.58
C VAL A 239 17.12 6.37 14.69
N ALA A 240 16.15 5.75 15.35
CA ALA A 240 15.58 6.28 16.58
C ALA A 240 16.44 5.83 17.75
N THR A 241 17.06 6.77 18.45
CA THR A 241 17.79 6.53 19.70
C THR A 241 17.05 7.17 20.86
N THR A 242 16.67 6.37 21.84
CA THR A 242 16.13 6.90 23.10
C THR A 242 17.29 7.18 24.05
N THR A 243 17.59 8.45 24.25
CA THR A 243 18.70 8.91 25.10
C THR A 243 18.10 9.68 26.29
N GLY A 244 17.73 8.97 27.37
CA GLY A 244 17.03 9.55 28.53
C GLY A 244 15.51 9.55 28.34
N GLU A 245 14.84 10.66 28.68
CA GLU A 245 13.36 10.83 28.52
C GLU A 245 12.95 11.32 27.12
N ALA A 246 13.89 11.79 26.29
CA ALA A 246 13.61 12.28 24.94
C ALA A 246 13.94 11.21 23.88
N ALA A 247 13.05 11.04 22.91
CA ALA A 247 13.32 10.28 21.70
C ALA A 247 14.11 11.17 20.73
N GLU A 248 15.36 10.80 20.45
CA GLU A 248 16.18 11.49 19.46
C GLU A 248 16.10 10.70 18.16
N LEU A 249 15.64 11.34 17.09
CA LEU A 249 15.58 10.69 15.78
C LEU A 249 16.68 11.23 14.89
N ALA A 250 17.62 10.35 14.53
CA ALA A 250 18.69 10.66 13.60
C ALA A 250 18.36 10.10 12.22
N LEU A 251 18.44 10.97 11.21
CA LEU A 251 18.41 10.59 9.80
C LEU A 251 19.84 10.67 9.29
N ASP A 252 20.42 9.51 8.99
CA ASP A 252 21.72 9.38 8.35
C ASP A 252 21.50 9.20 6.84
N LEU A 253 21.97 10.14 6.04
CA LEU A 253 22.09 9.99 4.59
C LEU A 253 23.56 9.73 4.25
N GLU A 254 23.86 8.52 3.79
CA GLU A 254 25.21 8.09 3.44
C GLU A 254 25.34 8.01 1.91
N GLY A 255 26.23 8.82 1.33
CA GLY A 255 26.56 8.84 -0.09
C GLY A 255 28.02 8.49 -0.36
N PRO A 256 28.42 8.37 -1.64
CA PRO A 256 29.77 7.97 -2.04
C PRO A 256 30.87 8.95 -1.57
N GLU A 257 30.55 10.22 -1.34
CA GLU A 257 31.53 11.26 -0.97
C GLU A 257 31.18 12.04 0.31
N SER A 258 30.01 11.80 0.91
CA SER A 258 29.60 12.54 2.11
C SER A 258 28.59 11.75 2.97
N ARG A 259 28.61 12.04 4.28
CA ARG A 259 27.59 11.59 5.23
C ARG A 259 26.93 12.80 5.85
N LEU A 260 25.65 12.99 5.58
CA LEU A 260 24.83 14.00 6.23
C LEU A 260 24.05 13.32 7.36
N ARG A 261 24.22 13.81 8.59
CA ARG A 261 23.44 13.37 9.75
C ARG A 261 22.56 14.51 10.21
N LEU A 262 21.26 14.36 10.00
CA LEU A 262 20.24 15.26 10.52
C LEU A 262 19.75 14.68 11.85
N THR A 263 20.09 15.35 12.94
CA THR A 263 19.54 15.02 14.25
C THR A 263 18.33 15.93 14.48
N VAL A 264 17.13 15.34 14.50
CA VAL A 264 15.93 16.05 14.90
C VAL A 264 15.75 15.80 16.39
N LEU A 265 16.10 16.81 17.19
CA LEU A 265 15.69 16.89 18.58
C LEU A 265 14.21 17.25 18.58
N ASP A 266 13.43 16.44 19.30
CA ASP A 266 11.99 16.53 19.49
C ASP A 266 11.46 17.97 19.32
N VAL A 267 10.90 18.25 18.14
CA VAL A 267 10.24 19.52 17.89
C VAL A 267 8.83 19.36 18.42
N GLU A 268 8.58 19.87 19.63
CA GLU A 268 7.27 19.81 20.27
C GLU A 268 6.18 20.20 19.26
N GLY A 269 5.36 19.21 18.87
CA GLY A 269 4.11 19.43 18.16
C GLY A 269 4.04 18.99 16.70
N GLU A 270 5.13 18.56 16.04
CA GLU A 270 5.04 18.13 14.64
C GLU A 270 5.47 16.67 14.40
N PRO A 271 4.59 15.80 13.85
CA PRO A 271 4.92 14.40 13.61
C PRO A 271 5.98 14.27 12.50
N LEU A 272 6.98 13.41 12.73
CA LEU A 272 8.12 13.20 11.82
C LEU A 272 7.78 13.12 10.32
N PRO A 273 6.71 12.44 9.87
CA PRO A 273 6.35 12.43 8.45
C PRO A 273 6.07 13.83 7.87
N ALA A 274 5.44 14.72 8.65
CA ALA A 274 5.16 16.09 8.22
C ALA A 274 6.46 16.91 8.11
N LEU A 275 7.40 16.73 9.05
CA LEU A 275 8.71 17.38 9.03
C LEU A 275 9.57 16.90 7.84
N LEU A 276 9.54 15.60 7.54
CA LEU A 276 10.21 15.04 6.36
C LEU A 276 9.65 15.58 5.05
N HIS A 277 8.32 15.72 4.96
CA HIS A 277 7.68 16.33 3.78
C HIS A 277 8.07 17.80 3.63
N ARG A 278 8.03 18.58 4.71
CA ARG A 278 8.43 19.99 4.66
C ARG A 278 9.89 20.16 4.23
N LEU A 279 10.79 19.32 4.73
CA LEU A 279 12.20 19.33 4.31
C LEU A 279 12.37 18.94 2.84
N ALA A 280 11.58 18.00 2.33
CA ALA A 280 11.59 17.66 0.92
C ALA A 280 11.12 18.84 0.05
N ASP A 281 10.04 19.51 0.46
CA ASP A 281 9.49 20.67 -0.25
C ASP A 281 10.49 21.86 -0.25
N GLU A 282 11.15 22.15 0.88
CA GLU A 282 12.19 23.19 0.96
C GLU A 282 13.43 22.87 0.13
N TYR A 283 13.82 21.58 0.08
CA TYR A 283 14.93 21.15 -0.77
C TYR A 283 14.62 21.36 -2.25
N GLU A 284 13.44 20.96 -2.72
CA GLU A 284 13.00 21.18 -4.10
C GLU A 284 12.92 22.68 -4.44
N ALA A 285 12.41 23.50 -3.52
CA ALA A 285 12.37 24.95 -3.68
C ALA A 285 13.78 25.56 -3.81
N SER A 286 14.73 25.17 -2.95
CA SER A 286 16.10 25.68 -2.99
C SER A 286 16.90 25.21 -4.22
N SER A 287 16.57 24.03 -4.75
CA SER A 287 17.18 23.51 -5.99
C SER A 287 16.73 24.27 -7.24
N SER A 288 15.52 24.84 -7.19
CA SER A 288 14.95 25.63 -8.30
C SER A 288 15.50 27.05 -8.34
N ASP A 289 15.89 27.62 -7.20
CA ASP A 289 16.38 29.00 -7.08
C ASP A 289 17.87 29.14 -7.46
N ASN A 290 18.64 28.05 -7.42
CA ASN A 290 20.05 28.05 -7.85
C ASN A 290 20.24 27.99 -9.38
N GLY A 291 19.17 28.01 -10.17
CA GLY A 291 19.21 27.92 -11.63
C GLY A 291 19.56 29.20 -12.39
N ASP A 292 19.47 30.39 -11.75
CA ASP A 292 19.59 31.68 -12.45
C ASP A 292 20.87 32.49 -12.15
N VAL A 293 21.81 31.95 -11.36
CA VAL A 293 23.10 32.62 -11.07
C VAL A 293 24.20 32.10 -12.00
N ASN A 294 24.06 32.29 -13.31
CA ASN A 294 25.17 32.17 -14.27
C ASN A 294 24.85 32.82 -15.62
N HIS A 295 24.60 34.13 -15.64
CA HIS A 295 24.86 34.99 -16.81
C HIS A 295 25.05 36.45 -16.36
N ALA A 296 26.26 36.77 -15.90
CA ALA A 296 26.82 38.13 -15.91
C ALA A 296 28.34 38.03 -16.06
#